data_AF-D4DG40-F1
#
_entry.id   AF-D4DG40-F1
#
_cell.length_a   1.000
_cell.length_b   1.000
_cell.length_c   1.000
_cell.angle_alpha   90.00
_cell.angle_beta   90.00
_cell.angle_gamma   90.00
#
_symmetry.space_group_name_H-M   'P 1'
#
loop_
_entity.id
_entity.type
_entity.pdbx_description
1 polymer ?
#
loop_
_entity_poly.entity_id
_entity_poly.type
_entity_poly.pdbx_seq_one_letter_code
_entity_poly.pdbx_strand_id
1 'polypeptide(L)'
;MATMAAAPLNPRRFPVSGFTELDPAVPIEEELLPDYIAEMYYPVRIGEVLNGRYQVVCKLGYGTTSTAWLARDLRNADDGFTYVALKIYVNRYIKRDETAIYDRIHAASNVERHPGCRFVRKLLTSFDIQGPHGKHLCVVHQALGMSMDQLLRCFPRRSIPMDSMKRCLRQFLITLDFLHTEAGIIHTG
;
A
#
# COMPACT_ATOMS: atom_id res chain seq x y z
N MET A 1 24.33 15.46 -20.18
CA MET A 1 23.55 16.34 -19.28
C MET A 1 23.24 15.55 -18.03
N ALA A 2 23.90 15.84 -16.91
CA ALA A 2 23.61 15.19 -15.63
C ALA A 2 22.34 15.82 -15.04
N THR A 3 21.27 15.04 -14.90
CA THR A 3 20.05 15.45 -14.21
C THR A 3 20.43 15.67 -12.74
N MET A 4 20.33 16.90 -12.23
CA MET A 4 20.50 17.13 -10.79
C MET A 4 19.32 16.47 -10.07
N ALA A 5 19.58 15.45 -9.26
CA ALA A 5 18.57 14.88 -8.38
C ALA A 5 18.09 15.96 -7.40
N ALA A 6 16.77 16.14 -7.26
CA ALA A 6 16.22 17.07 -6.29
C ALA A 6 16.70 16.75 -4.88
N ALA A 7 16.85 17.81 -4.09
CA ALA A 7 17.22 17.69 -2.69
C ALA A 7 16.18 16.85 -1.92
N PRO A 8 16.62 15.98 -1.01
CA PRO A 8 15.70 15.20 -0.18
C PRO A 8 14.79 16.14 0.64
N LEU A 9 13.53 15.76 0.75
CA LEU A 9 12.53 16.49 1.50
C LEU A 9 12.78 16.34 3.00
N ASN A 10 12.63 17.44 3.74
CA ASN A 10 12.65 17.38 5.20
C ASN A 10 11.40 16.66 5.74
N PRO A 11 11.54 15.84 6.80
CA PRO A 11 10.41 15.29 7.52
C PRO A 11 9.47 16.40 8.02
N ARG A 12 8.16 16.21 7.86
CA ARG A 12 7.15 17.08 8.46
C ARG A 12 7.15 16.92 9.97
N ARG A 13 6.87 18.01 10.67
CA ARG A 13 6.52 17.97 12.09
C ARG A 13 5.01 17.84 12.21
N PHE A 14 4.55 16.77 12.87
CA PHE A 14 3.15 16.57 13.19
C PHE A 14 2.85 17.11 14.60
N PRO A 15 1.62 17.58 14.87
CA PRO A 15 1.21 17.92 16.23
C PRO A 15 1.37 16.72 17.16
N VAL A 16 1.92 16.96 18.35
CA VAL A 16 2.10 15.93 19.40
C VAL A 16 1.05 16.05 20.52
N SER A 17 0.16 17.03 20.41
CA SER A 17 -0.92 17.32 21.36
C SER A 17 -2.10 17.97 20.63
N GLY A 18 -3.24 18.12 21.31
CA GLY A 18 -4.46 18.70 20.73
C GLY A 18 -5.36 17.68 20.02
N PHE A 19 -5.12 16.39 20.23
CA PHE A 19 -6.01 15.30 19.82
C PHE A 19 -6.65 14.66 21.06
N THR A 20 -7.82 14.06 20.86
CA THR A 20 -8.49 13.27 21.90
C THR A 20 -7.72 11.98 22.14
N GLU A 21 -7.33 11.74 23.39
CA GLU A 21 -6.79 10.44 23.79
C GLU A 21 -7.93 9.41 23.82
N LEU A 22 -7.70 8.27 23.17
CA LEU A 22 -8.62 7.14 23.18
C LEU A 22 -8.38 6.33 24.45
N ASP A 23 -9.45 5.77 25.02
CA ASP A 23 -9.36 4.85 26.15
C ASP A 23 -8.61 3.56 25.72
N PRO A 24 -7.43 3.25 26.29
CA PRO A 24 -6.68 2.06 25.93
C PRO A 24 -7.41 0.74 26.24
N ALA A 25 -8.45 0.77 27.07
CA ALA A 25 -9.27 -0.41 27.37
C ALA A 25 -10.30 -0.73 26.27
N VAL A 26 -10.56 0.21 25.35
CA VAL A 26 -11.53 0.03 24.27
C VAL A 26 -10.77 -0.38 23.01
N PRO A 27 -10.97 -1.63 22.52
CA PRO A 27 -10.26 -2.11 21.35
C PRO A 27 -10.68 -1.32 20.10
N ILE A 28 -9.70 -0.98 19.28
CA ILE A 28 -9.91 -0.27 18.01
C ILE A 28 -9.34 -1.04 16.82
N GLU A 29 -9.98 -0.87 15.67
CA GLU A 29 -9.45 -1.33 14.38
C GLU A 29 -9.00 -2.82 14.38
N GLU A 30 -7.71 -3.12 14.24
CA GLU A 30 -7.16 -4.47 14.23
C GLU A 30 -7.29 -5.19 15.57
N GLU A 31 -7.42 -4.47 16.67
CA GLU A 31 -7.63 -5.05 18.01
C GLU A 31 -9.00 -5.72 18.13
N LEU A 32 -9.92 -5.43 17.19
CA LEU A 32 -11.22 -6.10 17.07
C LEU A 32 -11.15 -7.42 16.30
N LEU A 33 -9.99 -7.78 15.72
CA LEU A 33 -9.85 -9.04 15.00
C LEU A 33 -9.77 -10.21 15.98
N PRO A 34 -10.46 -11.35 15.72
CA PRO A 34 -10.54 -12.48 16.66
C PRO A 34 -9.18 -13.03 17.15
N ASP A 35 -8.17 -13.01 16.28
CA ASP A 35 -6.83 -13.55 16.55
C ASP A 35 -5.77 -12.43 16.69
N TYR A 36 -6.19 -11.22 17.08
CA TYR A 36 -5.26 -10.12 17.27
C TYR A 36 -4.30 -10.38 18.43
N ILE A 37 -3.00 -10.29 18.15
CA ILE A 37 -1.94 -10.36 19.15
C ILE A 37 -1.01 -9.18 18.89
N ALA A 38 -1.02 -8.18 19.76
CA ALA A 38 -0.28 -6.92 19.58
C ALA A 38 1.21 -7.14 19.26
N GLU A 39 1.85 -8.12 19.92
CA GLU A 39 3.26 -8.47 19.70
C GLU A 39 3.57 -8.96 18.29
N MET A 40 2.57 -9.38 17.52
CA MET A 40 2.74 -9.76 16.12
C MET A 40 2.79 -8.56 15.18
N TYR A 41 2.22 -7.43 15.57
CA TYR A 41 2.13 -6.23 14.75
C TYR A 41 3.28 -5.28 15.04
N TYR A 42 3.74 -4.57 14.02
CA TYR A 42 4.71 -3.49 14.22
C TYR A 42 3.99 -2.24 14.73
N PRO A 43 4.41 -1.65 15.86
CA PRO A 43 3.72 -0.50 16.47
C PRO A 43 4.08 0.81 15.76
N VAL A 44 3.57 1.02 14.55
CA VAL A 44 3.83 2.20 13.72
C VAL A 44 3.41 3.48 14.43
N ARG A 45 4.24 4.52 14.37
CA ARG A 45 3.88 5.87 14.87
C ARG A 45 3.69 6.87 13.73
N ILE A 46 2.68 7.73 13.85
CA ILE A 46 2.53 8.88 12.93
C ILE A 46 3.77 9.78 13.04
N GLY A 47 4.33 10.16 11.89
CA GLY A 47 5.55 10.97 11.81
C GLY A 47 6.86 10.17 11.85
N GLU A 48 6.81 8.87 12.18
CA GLU A 48 7.97 7.98 12.15
C GLU A 48 8.58 7.90 10.73
N VAL A 49 9.90 7.87 10.65
CA VAL A 49 10.63 7.74 9.38
C VAL A 49 11.21 6.33 9.25
N LEU A 50 10.57 5.51 8.44
CA LEU A 50 10.99 4.14 8.18
C LEU A 50 12.05 4.10 7.08
N ASN A 51 13.07 3.26 7.26
CA ASN A 51 14.21 3.09 6.34
C ASN A 51 14.91 4.42 5.97
N GLY A 52 14.89 5.41 6.88
CA GLY A 52 15.46 6.73 6.65
C GLY A 52 14.90 7.47 5.42
N ARG A 53 13.69 7.11 4.97
CA ARG A 53 13.10 7.60 3.71
C ARG A 53 11.59 7.80 3.77
N TYR A 54 10.84 6.91 4.40
CA TYR A 54 9.38 6.90 4.32
C TYR A 54 8.79 7.43 5.61
N GLN A 55 8.32 8.67 5.58
CA GLN A 55 7.69 9.30 6.73
C GLN A 55 6.20 8.93 6.80
N VAL A 56 5.78 8.23 7.85
CA VAL A 56 4.38 7.82 8.07
C VAL A 56 3.49 9.05 8.29
N VAL A 57 2.35 9.09 7.60
CA VAL A 57 1.39 10.21 7.62
C VAL A 57 0.07 9.82 8.28
N CYS A 58 -0.52 8.70 7.87
CA CYS A 58 -1.78 8.20 8.41
C CYS A 58 -1.93 6.71 8.10
N LYS A 59 -2.85 6.07 8.82
CA LYS A 59 -3.25 4.69 8.54
C LYS A 59 -4.23 4.65 7.38
N LEU A 60 -4.08 3.67 6.50
CA LEU A 60 -4.94 3.43 5.34
C LEU A 60 -5.87 2.23 5.56
N GLY A 61 -5.47 1.28 6.40
CA GLY A 61 -6.26 0.09 6.70
C GLY A 61 -5.47 -0.95 7.47
N TYR A 62 -6.13 -2.05 7.77
CA TYR A 62 -5.58 -3.14 8.56
C TYR A 62 -6.24 -4.47 8.15
N GLY A 63 -5.59 -5.56 8.53
CA GLY A 63 -6.10 -6.92 8.38
C GLY A 63 -5.26 -7.89 9.21
N THR A 64 -5.65 -9.16 9.20
CA THR A 64 -5.03 -10.21 10.03
C THR A 64 -3.54 -10.45 9.77
N THR A 65 -3.04 -10.07 8.59
CA THR A 65 -1.65 -10.33 8.18
C THR A 65 -0.78 -9.09 8.12
N SER A 66 -1.36 -7.90 8.06
CA SER A 66 -0.62 -6.65 7.85
C SER A 66 -1.44 -5.41 8.18
N THR A 67 -0.76 -4.30 8.42
CA THR A 67 -1.34 -2.96 8.44
C THR A 67 -0.86 -2.15 7.23
N ALA A 68 -1.70 -1.24 6.76
CA ALA A 68 -1.43 -0.39 5.61
C ALA A 68 -1.38 1.09 6.03
N TRP A 69 -0.36 1.81 5.57
CA TRP A 69 -0.07 3.18 5.99
C TRP A 69 0.28 4.04 4.79
N LEU A 70 -0.17 5.30 4.81
CA LEU A 70 0.28 6.32 3.87
C LEU A 70 1.60 6.89 4.40
N ALA A 71 2.60 7.01 3.53
CA ALA A 71 3.85 7.65 3.87
C ALA A 71 4.28 8.65 2.79
N ARG A 72 5.01 9.68 3.20
CA ARG A 72 5.76 10.55 2.28
C ARG A 72 7.08 9.92 1.95
N ASP A 73 7.40 9.88 0.66
CA ASP A 73 8.74 9.55 0.21
C ASP A 73 9.62 10.80 0.31
N LEU A 74 10.64 10.75 1.18
CA LEU A 74 11.53 11.88 1.40
C LEU A 74 12.65 12.00 0.36
N ARG A 75 12.84 11.01 -0.51
CA ARG A 75 13.92 11.04 -1.52
C ARG A 75 13.41 11.29 -2.94
N ASN A 76 12.17 10.91 -3.24
CA ASN A 76 11.64 10.97 -4.60
C ASN A 76 10.67 12.14 -4.81
N ALA A 77 11.19 13.38 -4.72
CA ALA A 77 10.43 14.53 -5.18
C ALA A 77 10.22 14.52 -6.71
N ASP A 78 11.14 13.93 -7.47
CA ASP A 78 11.19 14.02 -8.95
C ASP A 78 10.54 12.85 -9.71
N ASP A 79 10.47 11.64 -9.13
CA ASP A 79 9.93 10.44 -9.81
C ASP A 79 8.39 10.38 -9.83
N GLY A 80 7.72 11.46 -9.44
CA GLY A 80 6.25 11.60 -9.51
C GLY A 80 5.45 10.97 -8.36
N PHE A 81 6.09 10.31 -7.38
CA PHE A 81 5.42 9.73 -6.21
C PHE A 81 5.85 10.40 -4.89
N THR A 82 5.22 11.53 -4.56
CA THR A 82 5.42 12.17 -3.23
C THR A 82 4.86 11.34 -2.08
N TYR A 83 3.84 10.52 -2.36
CA TYR A 83 3.20 9.65 -1.38
C TYR A 83 3.20 8.20 -1.87
N VAL A 84 3.47 7.29 -0.94
CA VAL A 84 3.51 5.85 -1.13
C VAL A 84 2.64 5.17 -0.07
N ALA A 85 2.27 3.91 -0.32
CA ALA A 85 1.59 3.09 0.66
C ALA A 85 2.54 2.02 1.19
N LEU A 86 2.74 2.00 2.50
CA LEU A 86 3.50 0.98 3.20
C LEU A 86 2.54 -0.11 3.66
N LYS A 87 2.80 -1.36 3.29
CA LYS A 87 2.13 -2.54 3.84
C LYS A 87 3.13 -3.24 4.74
N ILE A 88 2.87 -3.24 6.04
CA ILE A 88 3.77 -3.80 7.06
C ILE A 88 3.16 -5.08 7.57
N TYR A 89 3.84 -6.20 7.30
CA TYR A 89 3.40 -7.52 7.70
C TYR A 89 3.66 -7.80 9.18
N VAL A 90 2.83 -8.67 9.76
CA VAL A 90 3.09 -9.22 11.10
C VAL A 90 4.39 -10.03 11.11
N ASN A 91 5.12 -10.06 12.24
CA ASN A 91 6.45 -10.69 12.33
C ASN A 91 6.44 -12.23 12.19
N ARG A 92 5.27 -12.87 12.33
CA ARG A 92 5.05 -14.31 12.10
C ARG A 92 4.48 -14.61 10.72
N TYR A 93 4.42 -13.62 9.83
CA TYR A 93 3.93 -13.83 8.48
C TYR A 93 4.85 -14.82 7.75
N ILE A 94 4.34 -16.02 7.46
CA ILE A 94 4.98 -16.94 6.53
C ILE A 94 4.90 -16.27 5.16
N LYS A 95 6.06 -15.86 4.64
CA LYS A 95 6.21 -15.20 3.35
C LYS A 95 5.56 -16.07 2.26
N ARG A 96 4.30 -15.81 1.93
CA ARG A 96 3.80 -16.11 0.59
C ARG A 96 4.52 -15.11 -0.31
N ASP A 97 5.15 -15.59 -1.37
CA ASP A 97 6.09 -14.80 -2.15
C ASP A 97 5.36 -13.77 -3.04
N GLU A 98 4.66 -12.81 -2.40
CA GLU A 98 4.01 -11.65 -3.05
C GLU A 98 5.05 -10.89 -3.89
N THR A 99 6.30 -10.82 -3.41
CA THR A 99 7.43 -10.28 -4.17
C THR A 99 7.67 -11.03 -5.47
N ALA A 100 7.71 -12.37 -5.48
CA ALA A 100 7.85 -13.14 -6.72
C ALA A 100 6.66 -12.96 -7.69
N ILE A 101 5.45 -12.75 -7.19
CA ILE A 101 4.30 -12.39 -8.03
C ILE A 101 4.54 -11.06 -8.74
N TYR A 102 5.02 -10.06 -8.02
CA TYR A 102 5.38 -8.77 -8.62
C TYR A 102 6.56 -8.87 -9.59
N ASP A 103 7.58 -9.69 -9.30
CA ASP A 103 8.71 -9.93 -10.20
C ASP A 103 8.22 -10.52 -11.53
N ARG A 104 7.28 -11.46 -11.47
CA ARG A 104 6.65 -12.06 -12.66
C ARG A 104 5.84 -11.04 -13.46
N ILE A 105 5.07 -10.17 -12.79
CA ILE A 105 4.34 -9.07 -13.43
C ILE A 105 5.30 -8.10 -14.12
N HIS A 106 6.41 -7.76 -13.46
CA HIS A 106 7.41 -6.86 -14.01
C HIS A 106 8.12 -7.47 -15.24
N ALA A 107 8.47 -8.76 -15.17
CA ALA A 107 9.03 -9.48 -16.31
C ALA A 107 8.10 -9.46 -17.52
N ALA A 108 6.80 -9.78 -17.33
CA ALA A 108 5.80 -9.76 -18.39
C ALA A 108 5.59 -8.35 -18.99
N SER A 109 5.66 -7.31 -18.15
CA SER A 109 5.50 -5.91 -18.59
C SER A 109 6.61 -5.42 -19.53
N ASN A 110 7.78 -6.07 -19.52
CA ASN A 110 8.94 -5.70 -20.34
C ASN A 110 8.98 -6.41 -21.70
N VAL A 111 8.27 -7.54 -21.84
CA VAL A 111 8.28 -8.36 -23.07
C VAL A 111 7.25 -7.83 -24.07
N GLU A 112 6.02 -7.59 -23.62
CA GLU A 112 4.94 -7.10 -24.45
C GLU A 112 4.39 -5.76 -23.95
N ARG A 113 4.13 -4.82 -24.86
CA ARG A 113 3.49 -3.53 -24.53
C ARG A 113 1.98 -3.68 -24.29
N HIS A 114 1.58 -4.74 -23.60
CA HIS A 114 0.18 -4.99 -23.30
C HIS A 114 -0.37 -3.85 -22.42
N PRO A 115 -1.45 -3.15 -22.83
CA PRO A 115 -1.91 -1.94 -22.14
C PRO A 115 -2.35 -2.21 -20.69
N GLY A 116 -2.74 -3.44 -20.37
CA GLY A 116 -3.16 -3.87 -19.03
C GLY A 116 -2.12 -3.75 -17.93
N CYS A 117 -0.82 -3.81 -18.26
CA CYS A 117 0.25 -3.70 -17.26
C CYS A 117 0.19 -2.37 -16.48
N ARG A 118 -0.27 -1.27 -17.12
CA ARG A 118 -0.38 0.06 -16.49
C ARG A 118 -1.44 0.14 -15.41
N PHE A 119 -2.40 -0.78 -15.41
CA PHE A 119 -3.51 -0.83 -14.47
C PHE A 119 -3.20 -1.73 -13.26
N VAL A 120 -2.09 -2.46 -13.29
CA VAL A 120 -1.60 -3.20 -12.12
C VAL A 120 -0.87 -2.22 -11.20
N ARG A 121 -1.18 -2.29 -9.91
CA ARG A 121 -0.50 -1.49 -8.89
C ARG A 121 0.99 -1.84 -8.88
N LYS A 122 1.85 -0.82 -8.86
CA LYS A 122 3.30 -1.04 -8.81
C LYS A 122 3.80 -1.35 -7.40
N LEU A 123 4.60 -2.41 -7.29
CA LEU A 123 5.56 -2.60 -6.21
C LEU A 123 6.77 -1.69 -6.48
N LEU A 124 7.09 -0.80 -5.54
CA LEU A 124 8.22 0.13 -5.66
C LEU A 124 9.49 -0.47 -5.05
N THR A 125 9.38 -1.02 -3.85
CA THR A 125 10.49 -1.69 -3.15
C THR A 125 9.96 -2.44 -1.93
N SER A 126 10.82 -3.20 -1.26
CA SER A 126 10.54 -3.83 0.02
C SER A 126 11.77 -3.78 0.93
N PHE A 127 11.57 -3.73 2.24
CA PHE A 127 12.65 -3.77 3.22
C PHE A 127 12.15 -4.35 4.54
N ASP A 128 13.07 -4.86 5.35
CA ASP A 128 12.75 -5.33 6.70
C ASP A 128 12.84 -4.17 7.71
N ILE A 129 11.90 -4.19 8.66
CA ILE A 129 11.87 -3.28 9.81
C ILE A 129 12.14 -4.09 11.07
N GLN A 130 13.05 -3.61 11.92
CA GLN A 130 13.26 -4.19 13.24
C GLN A 130 12.21 -3.63 14.22
N GLY A 131 11.28 -4.47 14.66
CA GLY A 131 10.32 -4.17 15.71
C GLY A 131 10.74 -4.69 17.08
N PRO A 132 9.99 -4.35 18.14
CA PRO A 132 10.27 -4.81 19.50
C PRO A 132 10.20 -6.33 19.68
N HIS A 133 9.35 -6.99 18.89
CA HIS A 133 9.06 -8.43 19.00
C HIS A 133 9.55 -9.26 17.81
N GLY A 134 10.31 -8.65 16.89
CA GLY A 134 10.83 -9.35 15.72
C GLY A 134 10.99 -8.46 14.50
N LYS A 135 11.35 -9.09 13.37
CA LYS A 135 11.45 -8.39 12.07
C LYS A 135 10.11 -8.41 11.36
N HIS A 136 9.82 -7.33 10.64
CA HIS A 136 8.60 -7.15 9.86
C HIS A 136 8.95 -6.81 8.42
N LEU A 137 8.38 -7.54 7.47
CA LEU A 137 8.49 -7.19 6.05
C LEU A 137 7.62 -5.96 5.77
N CYS A 138 8.23 -4.91 5.23
CA CYS A 138 7.53 -3.74 4.70
C CYS A 138 7.60 -3.75 3.18
N VAL A 139 6.43 -3.69 2.55
CA VAL A 139 6.27 -3.64 1.10
C VAL A 139 5.75 -2.26 0.71
N VAL A 140 6.51 -1.55 -0.12
CA VAL A 140 6.20 -0.18 -0.55
C VAL A 140 5.52 -0.23 -1.91
N HIS A 141 4.30 0.27 -1.97
CA HIS A 141 3.52 0.34 -3.20
C HIS A 141 3.27 1.77 -3.62
N GLN A 142 2.97 1.94 -4.91
CA GLN A 142 2.29 3.15 -5.39
C GLN A 142 1.04 3.40 -4.53
N ALA A 143 0.89 4.63 -4.04
CA ALA A 143 -0.34 5.06 -3.40
C ALA A 143 -1.47 5.16 -4.45
N LEU A 144 -2.63 4.58 -4.13
CA LEU A 144 -3.82 4.63 -4.97
C LEU A 144 -4.93 5.40 -4.26
N GLY A 145 -5.95 5.78 -5.03
CA GLY A 145 -7.16 6.41 -4.49
C GLY A 145 -8.09 5.40 -3.81
N MET A 146 -9.36 5.79 -3.72
CA MET A 146 -10.40 4.97 -3.08
C MET A 146 -10.52 3.60 -3.75
N SER A 147 -10.80 2.57 -2.95
CA SER A 147 -11.30 1.29 -3.47
C SER A 147 -12.68 1.48 -4.12
N MET A 148 -13.10 0.56 -4.98
CA MET A 148 -14.45 0.58 -5.56
C MET A 148 -15.54 0.55 -4.48
N ASP A 149 -15.33 -0.20 -3.39
CA ASP A 149 -16.23 -0.26 -2.25
C ASP A 149 -16.33 1.09 -1.50
N GLN A 150 -15.19 1.75 -1.27
CA GLN A 150 -15.16 3.11 -0.71
C GLN A 150 -15.88 4.11 -1.63
N LEU A 151 -15.62 4.02 -2.93
CA LEU A 151 -16.27 4.88 -3.92
C LEU A 151 -17.79 4.67 -3.91
N LEU A 152 -18.27 3.42 -3.90
CA LEU A 152 -19.70 3.10 -3.87
C LEU A 152 -20.38 3.67 -2.62
N ARG A 153 -19.72 3.70 -1.46
CA ARG A 153 -20.26 4.34 -0.25
C ARG A 153 -20.50 5.84 -0.40
N CYS A 154 -19.78 6.51 -1.30
CA CYS A 154 -19.99 7.93 -1.57
C CYS A 154 -21.23 8.21 -2.45
N PHE A 155 -21.83 7.19 -3.07
CA PHE A 155 -23.00 7.36 -3.92
C PHE A 155 -24.30 6.97 -3.21
N PRO A 156 -25.41 7.70 -3.46
CA PRO A 156 -26.73 7.27 -3.03
C PRO A 156 -27.02 5.84 -3.50
N ARG A 157 -27.59 5.02 -2.61
CA ARG A 157 -27.93 3.61 -2.89
C ARG A 157 -26.75 2.72 -3.32
N ARG A 158 -25.49 3.13 -3.06
CA ARG A 158 -24.29 2.40 -3.48
C ARG A 158 -24.27 2.06 -4.97
N SER A 159 -24.69 3.00 -5.81
CA SER A 159 -24.77 2.83 -7.25
C SER A 159 -24.04 3.96 -7.98
N ILE A 160 -23.11 3.61 -8.86
CA ILE A 160 -22.41 4.59 -9.72
C ILE A 160 -23.09 4.68 -11.09
N PRO A 161 -22.99 5.83 -11.79
CA PRO A 161 -23.49 5.97 -13.14
C PRO A 161 -22.93 4.90 -14.08
N MET A 162 -23.79 4.41 -14.99
CA MET A 162 -23.46 3.27 -15.83
C MET A 162 -22.22 3.51 -16.70
N ASP A 163 -22.03 4.73 -17.20
CA ASP A 163 -20.86 5.08 -18.01
C ASP A 163 -19.55 5.00 -17.22
N SER A 164 -19.56 5.37 -15.93
CA SER A 164 -18.40 5.20 -15.05
C SER A 164 -18.10 3.72 -14.83
N MET A 165 -19.11 2.91 -14.55
CA MET A 165 -18.95 1.47 -14.35
C MET A 165 -18.40 0.76 -15.60
N LYS A 166 -18.89 1.10 -16.79
CA LYS A 166 -18.37 0.57 -18.06
C LYS A 166 -16.88 0.86 -18.24
N ARG A 167 -16.42 2.06 -17.86
CA ARG A 167 -14.99 2.42 -17.91
C ARG A 167 -14.16 1.60 -16.93
N CYS A 168 -14.64 1.42 -15.69
CA CYS A 168 -13.98 0.58 -14.68
C CYS A 168 -13.88 -0.88 -15.14
N LEU A 169 -14.99 -1.47 -15.63
CA LEU A 169 -15.02 -2.85 -16.12
C LEU A 169 -14.07 -3.04 -17.29
N ARG A 170 -14.04 -2.11 -18.25
CA ARG A 170 -13.11 -2.20 -19.38
C ARG A 170 -11.65 -2.21 -18.91
N GLN A 171 -11.28 -1.33 -17.97
CA GLN A 171 -9.91 -1.32 -17.41
C GLN A 171 -9.61 -2.65 -16.70
N PHE A 172 -10.52 -3.12 -15.86
CA PHE A 172 -10.38 -4.38 -15.14
C PHE A 172 -10.19 -5.59 -16.07
N LEU A 173 -11.01 -5.70 -17.11
CA LEU A 173 -10.89 -6.79 -18.10
C LEU A 173 -9.56 -6.73 -18.86
N ILE A 174 -9.10 -5.54 -19.24
CA ILE A 174 -7.78 -5.37 -19.88
C ILE A 174 -6.65 -5.74 -18.90
N THR A 175 -6.79 -5.47 -17.61
CA THR A 175 -5.84 -5.90 -16.57
C THR A 175 -5.83 -7.42 -16.42
N LEU A 176 -7.00 -8.06 -16.41
CA LEU A 176 -7.09 -9.51 -16.29
C LEU A 176 -6.51 -10.21 -17.51
N ASP A 177 -6.77 -9.70 -18.71
CA ASP A 177 -6.19 -10.21 -19.96
C ASP A 177 -4.65 -10.23 -19.85
N PHE A 178 -4.06 -9.08 -19.48
CA PHE A 178 -2.62 -8.99 -19.21
C PHE A 178 -2.12 -10.03 -18.19
N LEU A 179 -2.80 -10.14 -17.05
CA LEU A 179 -2.38 -11.06 -15.99
C LEU A 179 -2.45 -12.51 -16.46
N HIS A 180 -3.45 -12.86 -17.27
CA HIS A 180 -3.68 -14.22 -17.74
C HIS A 180 -2.78 -14.59 -18.92
N THR A 181 -2.69 -13.74 -19.95
CA THR A 181 -1.97 -14.04 -21.20
C THR A 181 -0.47 -13.82 -21.05
N GLU A 182 -0.05 -12.67 -20.52
CA GLU A 182 1.35 -12.27 -20.47
C GLU A 182 2.03 -12.72 -19.18
N ALA A 183 1.39 -12.48 -18.04
CA ALA A 183 1.97 -12.81 -16.75
C ALA A 183 1.73 -14.27 -16.34
N GLY A 184 0.71 -14.94 -16.90
CA GLY A 184 0.31 -16.30 -16.50
C GLY A 184 -0.05 -16.42 -15.01
N ILE A 185 -0.69 -15.40 -14.45
CA ILE A 185 -1.10 -15.28 -13.05
C ILE A 185 -2.62 -15.25 -12.97
N ILE A 186 -3.21 -16.10 -12.13
CA ILE A 186 -4.64 -16.03 -11.79
C ILE A 186 -4.79 -15.21 -10.51
N HIS A 187 -5.51 -14.09 -10.58
CA HIS A 187 -5.86 -13.34 -9.37
C HIS A 187 -6.95 -14.10 -8.61
N THR A 188 -6.62 -14.58 -7.42
CA THR A 188 -7.59 -15.20 -6.50
C THR A 188 -7.65 -14.34 -5.25
N GLY A 189 -8.83 -13.76 -4.99
CA GLY A 189 -9.10 -12.99 -3.78
C GLY A 189 -9.29 -13.90 -2.58
#